data_AF-A0AAU9TP36-F1
#
_entry.id   AF-A0AAU9TP36-F1
#
_cell.length_a   1.000
_cell.length_b   1.000
_cell.length_c   1.000
_cell.angle_alpha   90.00
_cell.angle_beta   90.00
_cell.angle_gamma   90.00
#
_symmetry.space_group_name_H-M   'P 1'
#
loop_
_entity.id
_entity.type
_entity.pdbx_description
1 polymer ?
#
loop_
_entity_poly.entity_id
_entity_poly.type
_entity_poly.pdbx_seq_one_letter_code
_entity_poly.pdbx_strand_id
1 'polypeptide(L)'
;MSQYPSFFNNLQRNFTFQNNVPSRFILPPPPPPVTPPTSETDDEFIKKFNESLPQVKPKPKINRNKIWKMKVDVIRLLGALHDIKLQEETLSSNYALSDEEWQSALQNININKKVLKDTIIKISKSGLDISRKLITKRRAKRLRLKRIREERKQERDERIRQNKENSRKIDENLQKIKDDIEKAKQEEEAKFQADIVLKEVLRKKHDAKKSIAKLEALVKLRKARENTAKGKGQPVSEIESNAFHDNIERLKSLWMHKLSEYEKEESELRRTLEKQNVDNETEVQASNIVKWRKALFGGQSNPQFDFNGDLERFISVRAEWDQYIDDGPESSPIPVGWVYPDKKS
;
A
#
# COMPACT_ATOMS: atom_id res chain seq x y z
N MET A 1 -14.91 41.85 -14.87
CA MET A 1 -13.94 41.55 -13.79
C MET A 1 -14.34 40.21 -13.20
N SER A 2 -13.56 39.14 -13.14
CA SER A 2 -12.24 38.78 -13.63
C SER A 2 -12.33 37.27 -13.87
N GLN A 3 -11.96 36.84 -15.08
CA GLN A 3 -11.74 35.44 -15.43
C GLN A 3 -10.32 35.08 -14.99
N TYR A 4 -10.14 33.92 -14.34
CA TYR A 4 -8.82 33.33 -14.16
C TYR A 4 -8.72 32.02 -14.95
N PRO A 5 -7.58 31.74 -15.63
CA PRO A 5 -7.47 30.70 -16.63
C PRO A 5 -6.81 29.41 -16.12
N SER A 6 -7.08 28.35 -16.88
CA SER A 6 -6.57 26.98 -16.77
C SER A 6 -5.04 26.88 -16.68
N PHE A 7 -4.55 26.12 -15.69
CA PHE A 7 -3.13 25.92 -15.37
C PHE A 7 -2.64 24.48 -15.63
N PHE A 8 -3.23 23.76 -16.58
CA PHE A 8 -2.77 22.44 -16.99
C PHE A 8 -2.44 22.42 -18.48
N ASN A 9 -1.29 23.00 -18.83
CA ASN A 9 -0.61 22.78 -20.10
C ASN A 9 0.86 23.09 -19.88
N ASN A 10 1.66 22.09 -19.50
CA ASN A 10 3.12 22.06 -19.69
C ASN A 10 3.68 20.71 -19.23
N LEU A 11 3.57 19.69 -20.08
CA LEU A 11 4.47 18.54 -20.08
C LEU A 11 4.73 18.13 -21.53
N GLN A 12 5.49 18.98 -22.24
CA GLN A 12 6.22 18.54 -23.42
C GLN A 12 7.35 17.62 -22.96
N ARG A 13 7.27 16.33 -23.33
CA ARG A 13 8.39 15.39 -23.25
C ARG A 13 9.12 15.39 -24.59
N ASN A 14 10.32 15.96 -24.60
CA ASN A 14 11.34 15.65 -25.59
C ASN A 14 12.12 14.43 -25.08
N PHE A 15 11.95 13.28 -25.73
CA PHE A 15 12.88 12.16 -25.62
C PHE A 15 13.32 11.77 -27.03
N THR A 16 14.54 12.17 -27.37
CA THR A 16 15.30 11.71 -28.51
C THR A 16 15.91 10.34 -28.19
N PHE A 17 15.41 9.27 -28.81
CA PHE A 17 16.17 8.04 -28.99
C PHE A 17 16.39 7.82 -30.48
N GLN A 18 17.67 7.60 -30.80
CA GLN A 18 18.21 7.45 -32.14
C GLN A 18 17.80 6.12 -32.78
N ASN A 19 17.75 6.16 -34.11
CA ASN A 19 17.49 5.06 -35.02
C ASN A 19 18.36 3.83 -34.75
N ASN A 20 17.72 2.68 -34.60
CA ASN A 20 18.25 1.41 -35.11
C ASN A 20 17.07 0.53 -35.53
N VAL A 21 16.82 0.50 -36.84
CA VAL A 21 15.81 -0.35 -37.48
C VAL A 21 16.47 -1.68 -37.84
N PRO A 22 15.90 -2.81 -37.41
CA PRO A 22 15.87 -3.94 -38.32
C PRO A 22 14.46 -4.52 -38.48
N SER A 23 14.21 -4.89 -39.74
CA SER A 23 13.23 -5.84 -40.24
C SER A 23 11.74 -5.46 -40.24
N ARG A 24 11.22 -5.43 -41.47
CA ARG A 24 9.81 -5.23 -41.84
C ARG A 24 8.93 -6.32 -41.24
N PHE A 25 8.18 -5.99 -40.20
CA PHE A 25 6.93 -6.70 -39.91
C PHE A 25 5.84 -6.10 -40.80
N ILE A 26 5.38 -6.90 -41.76
CA ILE A 26 4.17 -6.62 -42.52
C ILE A 26 3.01 -6.80 -41.53
N LEU A 27 2.33 -5.70 -41.18
CA LEU A 27 1.09 -5.75 -40.43
C LEU A 27 0.03 -6.48 -41.27
N PRO A 28 -0.68 -7.50 -40.73
CA PRO A 28 -1.82 -8.08 -41.42
C PRO A 28 -2.92 -7.02 -41.60
N PRO A 29 -3.69 -7.10 -42.69
CA PRO A 29 -4.75 -6.14 -42.97
C PRO A 29 -5.76 -6.10 -41.82
N PRO A 30 -6.33 -4.92 -41.51
CA PRO A 30 -7.31 -4.78 -40.44
C PRO A 30 -8.53 -5.67 -40.72
N PRO A 31 -9.08 -6.34 -39.69
CA PRO A 31 -10.32 -7.09 -39.84
C PRO A 31 -11.44 -6.14 -40.30
N PRO A 32 -12.38 -6.63 -41.14
CA PRO A 32 -13.51 -5.82 -41.59
C PRO A 32 -14.31 -5.30 -40.38
N PRO A 33 -14.91 -4.10 -40.49
CA PRO A 33 -15.69 -3.52 -39.41
C PRO A 33 -16.82 -4.48 -39.03
N VAL A 34 -16.77 -4.97 -37.78
CA VAL A 34 -17.88 -5.69 -37.17
C VAL A 34 -19.05 -4.73 -37.14
N THR A 35 -20.08 -5.01 -37.94
CA THR A 35 -21.35 -4.31 -37.85
C THR A 35 -21.86 -4.45 -36.42
N PRO A 36 -22.15 -3.33 -35.73
CA PRO A 36 -22.78 -3.41 -34.41
C PRO A 36 -24.10 -4.20 -34.56
N PRO A 37 -24.40 -5.15 -33.66
CA PRO A 37 -25.68 -5.83 -33.69
C PRO A 37 -26.78 -4.77 -33.68
N THR A 38 -27.75 -4.92 -34.57
CA THR A 38 -28.93 -4.08 -34.69
C THR A 38 -29.44 -3.75 -33.29
N SER A 39 -29.36 -2.47 -32.91
CA SER A 39 -29.87 -1.98 -31.64
C SER A 39 -31.39 -2.12 -31.68
N GLU A 40 -31.93 -3.28 -31.29
CA GLU A 40 -33.30 -3.34 -30.79
C GLU A 40 -33.38 -2.25 -29.72
N THR A 41 -34.28 -1.28 -29.92
CA THR A 41 -34.47 -0.22 -28.93
C THR A 41 -34.91 -0.87 -27.62
N ASP A 42 -34.41 -0.40 -26.47
CA ASP A 42 -34.69 -1.02 -25.17
C ASP A 42 -36.21 -1.22 -24.95
N ASP A 43 -37.04 -0.34 -25.49
CA ASP A 43 -38.51 -0.43 -25.47
C ASP A 43 -39.07 -1.63 -26.25
N GLU A 44 -38.49 -1.95 -27.41
CA GLU A 44 -38.85 -3.12 -28.22
C GLU A 44 -38.42 -4.40 -27.52
N PHE A 45 -37.20 -4.42 -26.95
CA PHE A 45 -36.72 -5.54 -26.14
C PHE A 45 -37.64 -5.78 -24.93
N ILE A 46 -38.04 -4.73 -24.21
CA ILE A 46 -38.94 -4.82 -23.06
C ILE A 46 -40.33 -5.32 -23.47
N LYS A 47 -40.86 -4.90 -24.63
CA LYS A 47 -42.14 -5.44 -25.15
C LYS A 47 -42.05 -6.92 -25.46
N LYS A 48 -41.04 -7.32 -26.25
CA LYS A 48 -40.80 -8.72 -26.62
C LYS A 48 -40.58 -9.60 -25.39
N PHE A 49 -39.85 -9.08 -24.40
CA PHE A 49 -39.61 -9.77 -23.13
C PHE A 49 -40.92 -9.96 -22.35
N ASN A 50 -41.74 -8.92 -22.21
CA ASN A 50 -43.04 -9.02 -21.52
C ASN A 50 -44.03 -9.94 -22.24
N GLU A 51 -43.99 -10.01 -23.57
CA GLU A 51 -44.80 -10.92 -24.38
C GLU A 51 -44.30 -12.38 -24.28
N SER A 52 -42.99 -12.57 -24.13
CA SER A 52 -42.37 -13.90 -23.94
C SER A 52 -42.58 -14.48 -22.53
N LEU A 53 -42.92 -13.64 -21.55
CA LEU A 53 -43.18 -14.10 -20.20
C LEU A 53 -44.54 -14.84 -20.16
N PRO A 54 -44.58 -16.07 -19.64
CA PRO A 54 -45.82 -16.81 -19.53
C PRO A 54 -46.82 -16.02 -18.69
N GLN A 55 -48.01 -15.74 -19.25
CA GLN A 55 -49.11 -15.04 -18.59
C GLN A 55 -49.43 -15.74 -17.27
N VAL A 56 -48.92 -15.18 -16.16
CA VAL A 56 -49.14 -15.74 -14.82
C VAL A 56 -50.61 -15.49 -14.48
N LYS A 57 -51.44 -16.54 -14.60
CA LYS A 57 -52.85 -16.49 -14.20
C LYS A 57 -52.95 -15.83 -12.82
N PRO A 58 -53.80 -14.79 -12.64
CA PRO A 58 -53.92 -14.13 -11.36
C PRO A 58 -54.32 -15.18 -10.33
N LYS A 59 -53.45 -15.42 -9.36
CA LYS A 59 -53.72 -16.38 -8.29
C LYS A 59 -55.05 -16.00 -7.65
N PRO A 60 -55.99 -16.94 -7.45
CA PRO A 60 -57.28 -16.63 -6.84
C PRO A 60 -57.03 -15.88 -5.54
N LYS A 61 -57.79 -14.80 -5.32
CA LYS A 61 -57.73 -14.02 -4.09
C LYS A 61 -58.18 -14.91 -2.94
N ILE A 62 -57.25 -15.70 -2.39
CA ILE A 62 -57.47 -16.50 -1.18
C ILE A 62 -57.97 -15.52 -0.14
N ASN A 63 -59.18 -15.77 0.37
CA ASN A 63 -59.78 -15.00 1.44
C ASN A 63 -58.76 -14.88 2.57
N ARG A 64 -58.08 -13.73 2.63
CA ARG A 64 -57.01 -13.49 3.57
C ARG A 64 -57.69 -13.26 4.90
N ASN A 65 -57.90 -14.33 5.66
CA ASN A 65 -58.12 -14.20 7.09
C ASN A 65 -56.92 -13.45 7.65
N LYS A 66 -57.13 -12.16 7.91
CA LYS A 66 -56.07 -11.25 8.33
C LYS A 66 -55.64 -11.73 9.71
N ILE A 67 -54.35 -12.03 9.90
CA ILE A 67 -53.77 -12.51 11.17
C ILE A 67 -54.27 -11.69 12.38
N TRP A 68 -54.54 -10.39 12.21
CA TRP A 68 -55.07 -9.53 13.26
C TRP A 68 -56.51 -9.92 13.70
N LYS A 69 -57.39 -10.31 12.78
CA LYS A 69 -58.78 -10.73 13.12
C LYS A 69 -58.76 -11.99 13.98
N MET A 70 -57.92 -12.95 13.60
CA MET A 70 -57.70 -14.17 14.39
C MET A 70 -57.08 -13.85 15.77
N LYS A 71 -56.12 -12.91 15.83
CA LYS A 71 -55.56 -12.44 17.10
C LYS A 71 -56.65 -11.88 18.03
N VAL A 72 -57.55 -11.04 17.50
CA VAL A 72 -58.67 -10.47 18.28
C VAL A 72 -59.61 -11.56 18.77
N ASP A 73 -59.97 -12.51 17.91
CA ASP A 73 -60.84 -13.63 18.28
C ASP A 73 -60.22 -14.53 19.37
N VAL A 74 -58.91 -14.80 19.28
CA VAL A 74 -58.16 -15.55 20.32
C VAL A 74 -58.07 -14.77 21.63
N ILE A 75 -57.82 -13.46 21.59
CA ILE A 75 -57.79 -12.62 22.80
C ILE A 75 -59.17 -12.61 23.48
N ARG A 76 -60.25 -12.47 22.70
CA ARG A 76 -61.62 -12.51 23.21
C ARG A 76 -61.96 -13.86 23.85
N LEU A 77 -61.51 -14.96 23.26
CA LEU A 77 -61.67 -16.30 23.82
C LEU A 77 -60.91 -16.45 25.15
N LEU A 78 -59.66 -15.98 25.21
CA LEU A 78 -58.86 -16.00 26.44
C LEU A 78 -59.46 -15.12 27.53
N GLY A 79 -60.01 -13.96 27.18
CA GLY A 79 -60.74 -13.09 28.11
C GLY A 79 -61.98 -13.77 28.70
N ALA A 80 -62.87 -14.31 27.85
CA ALA A 80 -64.06 -15.02 28.33
C ALA A 80 -63.72 -16.25 29.19
N LEU A 81 -62.63 -16.97 28.86
CA LEU A 81 -62.14 -18.08 29.68
C LEU A 81 -61.65 -17.60 31.06
N HIS A 82 -60.89 -16.50 31.07
CA HIS A 82 -60.39 -15.90 32.30
C HIS A 82 -61.54 -15.42 33.19
N ASP A 83 -62.55 -14.76 32.62
CA ASP A 83 -63.71 -14.26 33.35
C ASP A 83 -64.55 -15.39 33.95
N ILE A 84 -64.71 -16.52 33.24
CA ILE A 84 -65.36 -17.72 33.80
C ILE A 84 -64.57 -18.28 34.99
N LYS A 85 -63.24 -18.37 34.87
CA LYS A 85 -62.39 -18.88 35.96
C LYS A 85 -62.43 -17.96 37.18
N LEU A 86 -62.42 -16.65 36.97
CA LEU A 86 -62.54 -15.67 38.05
C LEU A 86 -63.89 -15.81 38.76
N GLN A 87 -64.98 -15.96 37.99
CA GLN A 87 -66.31 -16.15 38.57
C GLN A 87 -66.43 -17.48 39.33
N GLU A 88 -65.87 -18.56 38.80
CA GLU A 88 -65.77 -19.85 39.49
C GLU A 88 -65.02 -19.74 40.82
N GLU A 89 -63.89 -19.05 40.85
CA GLU A 89 -63.08 -18.83 42.06
C GLU A 89 -63.82 -17.97 43.09
N THR A 90 -64.50 -16.91 42.66
CA THR A 90 -65.32 -16.06 43.57
C THR A 90 -66.49 -16.81 44.17
N LEU A 91 -67.19 -17.64 43.38
CA LEU A 91 -68.32 -18.46 43.86
C LEU A 91 -67.85 -19.60 44.77
N SER A 92 -66.65 -20.14 44.52
CA SER A 92 -66.07 -21.21 45.33
C SER A 92 -65.54 -20.72 46.68
N SER A 93 -65.15 -19.44 46.78
CA SER A 93 -64.54 -18.86 47.98
C SER A 93 -65.54 -18.11 48.88
N ASN A 94 -66.65 -17.60 48.32
CA ASN A 94 -67.61 -16.75 49.03
C ASN A 94 -68.99 -17.42 49.15
N TYR A 95 -69.22 -18.16 50.24
CA TYR A 95 -70.50 -18.83 50.50
C TYR A 95 -71.61 -17.92 51.04
N ALA A 96 -71.31 -16.64 51.32
CA ALA A 96 -72.22 -15.66 51.91
C ALA A 96 -72.80 -14.64 50.91
N LEU A 97 -72.66 -14.89 49.61
CA LEU A 97 -73.23 -14.05 48.55
C LEU A 97 -74.76 -14.11 48.57
N SER A 98 -75.42 -13.01 48.21
CA SER A 98 -76.89 -12.98 48.11
C SER A 98 -77.38 -13.83 46.93
N ASP A 99 -78.64 -14.27 46.97
CA ASP A 99 -79.25 -15.02 45.86
C ASP A 99 -79.21 -14.24 44.54
N GLU A 100 -79.29 -12.90 44.59
CA GLU A 100 -79.20 -12.02 43.43
C GLU A 100 -77.78 -11.98 42.86
N GLU A 101 -76.75 -11.97 43.72
CA GLU A 101 -75.34 -12.00 43.34
C GLU A 101 -74.96 -13.36 42.74
N TRP A 102 -75.48 -14.46 43.32
CA TRP A 102 -75.36 -15.82 42.77
C TRP A 102 -75.97 -15.94 41.39
N GLN A 103 -77.21 -15.46 41.22
CA GLN A 103 -77.89 -15.48 39.92
C GLN A 103 -77.14 -14.62 38.89
N SER A 104 -76.66 -13.44 39.26
CA SER A 104 -75.87 -12.56 38.39
C SER A 104 -74.56 -13.23 37.93
N ALA A 105 -73.83 -13.87 38.85
CA ALA A 105 -72.61 -14.60 38.52
C ALA A 105 -72.86 -15.79 37.58
N LEU A 106 -73.93 -16.56 37.82
CA LEU A 106 -74.33 -17.67 36.93
C LEU A 106 -74.76 -17.18 35.54
N GLN A 107 -75.46 -16.05 35.44
CA GLN A 107 -75.81 -15.42 34.17
C GLN A 107 -74.56 -14.99 33.39
N ASN A 108 -73.59 -14.36 34.07
CA ASN A 108 -72.33 -13.96 33.44
C ASN A 108 -71.50 -15.17 32.97
N ILE A 109 -71.45 -16.26 33.75
CA ILE A 109 -70.83 -17.51 33.33
C ILE A 109 -71.51 -18.05 32.07
N ASN A 110 -72.83 -18.01 31.99
CA ASN A 110 -73.57 -18.47 30.81
C ASN A 110 -73.34 -17.59 29.58
N ILE A 111 -73.29 -16.26 29.75
CA ILE A 111 -72.94 -15.32 28.68
C ILE A 111 -71.53 -15.60 28.17
N ASN A 112 -70.55 -15.74 29.07
CA ASN A 112 -69.17 -16.03 28.70
C ASN A 112 -69.02 -17.42 28.06
N LYS A 113 -69.75 -18.44 28.53
CA LYS A 113 -69.81 -19.77 27.90
C LYS A 113 -70.34 -19.68 26.46
N LYS A 114 -71.36 -18.85 26.20
CA LYS A 114 -71.88 -18.61 24.86
C LYS A 114 -70.83 -17.93 23.97
N VAL A 115 -70.18 -16.87 24.47
CA VAL A 115 -69.08 -16.18 23.77
C VAL A 115 -67.95 -17.15 23.43
N LEU A 116 -67.60 -18.05 24.36
CA LEU A 116 -66.55 -19.05 24.18
C LEU A 116 -66.93 -20.07 23.09
N LYS A 117 -68.16 -20.60 23.10
CA LYS A 117 -68.66 -21.49 22.03
C LYS A 117 -68.68 -20.81 20.67
N ASP A 118 -69.20 -19.59 20.58
CA ASP A 118 -69.32 -18.84 19.32
C ASP A 118 -67.93 -18.48 18.76
N THR A 119 -66.99 -18.08 19.63
CA THR A 119 -65.60 -17.79 19.24
C THR A 119 -64.86 -19.03 18.77
N ILE A 120 -65.00 -20.18 19.44
CA ILE A 120 -64.40 -21.45 19.00
C ILE A 120 -64.92 -21.85 17.63
N ILE A 121 -66.25 -21.84 17.42
CA ILE A 121 -66.85 -22.20 16.14
C ILE A 121 -66.34 -21.28 15.03
N LYS A 122 -66.26 -19.97 15.30
CA LYS A 122 -65.74 -18.97 14.36
C LYS A 122 -64.26 -19.22 14.02
N ILE A 123 -63.43 -19.48 15.03
CA ILE A 123 -62.00 -19.75 14.87
C ILE A 123 -61.79 -21.03 14.04
N SER A 124 -62.52 -22.10 14.35
CA SER A 124 -62.45 -23.38 13.63
C SER A 124 -62.89 -23.25 12.17
N LYS A 125 -63.99 -22.53 11.89
CA LYS A 125 -64.44 -22.24 10.51
C LYS A 125 -63.49 -21.32 9.75
N SER A 126 -62.73 -20.46 10.42
CA SER A 126 -61.82 -19.49 9.81
C SER A 126 -60.46 -20.07 9.37
N GLY A 127 -60.30 -21.39 9.30
CA GLY A 127 -59.09 -22.02 8.75
C GLY A 127 -57.83 -21.69 9.57
N LEU A 128 -57.79 -22.17 10.81
CA LEU A 128 -56.65 -22.04 11.73
C LEU A 128 -55.29 -22.36 11.08
N ASP A 129 -55.25 -23.40 10.25
CA ASP A 129 -54.02 -23.83 9.56
C ASP A 129 -53.49 -22.78 8.58
N ILE A 130 -54.38 -22.06 7.90
CA ILE A 130 -53.99 -20.97 7.00
C ILE A 130 -53.37 -19.84 7.83
N SER A 131 -53.96 -19.50 8.97
CA SER A 131 -53.42 -18.48 9.88
C SER A 131 -52.05 -18.89 10.44
N ARG A 132 -51.88 -20.15 10.85
CA ARG A 132 -50.60 -20.71 11.32
C ARG A 132 -49.54 -20.67 10.22
N LYS A 133 -49.89 -21.03 8.98
CA LYS A 133 -49.01 -20.91 7.79
C LYS A 133 -48.63 -19.46 7.49
N LEU A 134 -49.52 -18.49 7.68
CA LEU A 134 -49.22 -17.07 7.47
C LEU A 134 -48.28 -16.51 8.55
N ILE A 135 -48.44 -16.94 9.81
CA ILE A 135 -47.57 -16.55 10.93
C ILE A 135 -46.15 -17.09 10.71
N THR A 136 -46.02 -18.38 10.37
CA THR A 136 -44.71 -19.00 10.07
C THR A 136 -44.02 -18.31 8.90
N LYS A 137 -44.74 -18.03 7.80
CA LYS A 137 -44.21 -17.24 6.66
C LYS A 137 -43.74 -15.84 7.09
N ARG A 138 -44.51 -15.15 7.93
CA ARG A 138 -44.13 -13.82 8.45
C ARG A 138 -42.89 -13.89 9.34
N ARG A 139 -42.78 -14.90 10.21
CA ARG A 139 -41.61 -15.13 11.06
C ARG A 139 -40.37 -15.43 10.23
N ALA A 140 -40.49 -16.33 9.25
CA ALA A 140 -39.41 -16.67 8.32
C ALA A 140 -38.94 -15.44 7.54
N LYS A 141 -39.85 -14.62 7.01
CA LYS A 141 -39.51 -13.36 6.33
C LYS A 141 -38.72 -12.41 7.23
N ARG A 142 -39.17 -12.22 8.47
CA ARG A 142 -38.49 -11.34 9.44
C ARG A 142 -37.09 -11.83 9.77
N LEU A 143 -36.92 -13.13 10.00
CA LEU A 143 -35.61 -13.73 10.25
C LEU A 143 -34.68 -13.58 9.04
N ARG A 144 -35.17 -13.83 7.82
CA ARG A 144 -34.42 -13.61 6.58
C ARG A 144 -33.96 -12.16 6.45
N LEU A 145 -34.86 -11.20 6.68
CA LEU A 145 -34.53 -9.78 6.60
C LEU A 145 -33.55 -9.34 7.69
N LYS A 146 -33.64 -9.90 8.89
CA LYS A 146 -32.69 -9.66 9.98
C LYS A 146 -31.30 -10.16 9.58
N ARG A 147 -31.18 -11.40 9.11
CA ARG A 147 -29.93 -11.97 8.63
C ARG A 147 -29.29 -11.13 7.52
N ILE A 148 -30.07 -10.79 6.49
CA ILE A 148 -29.58 -9.95 5.37
C ILE A 148 -29.09 -8.58 5.88
N ARG A 149 -29.77 -8.00 6.87
CA ARG A 149 -29.34 -6.71 7.45
C ARG A 149 -28.03 -6.85 8.22
N GLU A 150 -27.88 -7.92 8.98
CA GLU A 150 -26.66 -8.22 9.73
C GLU A 150 -25.48 -8.50 8.80
N GLU A 151 -25.67 -9.32 7.76
CA GLU A 151 -24.66 -9.59 6.73
C GLU A 151 -24.19 -8.30 6.05
N ARG A 152 -25.12 -7.44 5.59
CA ARG A 152 -24.76 -6.13 4.99
C ARG A 152 -24.06 -5.19 5.98
N LYS A 153 -24.38 -5.29 7.26
CA LYS A 153 -23.71 -4.50 8.31
C LYS A 153 -22.28 -4.99 8.46
N GLN A 154 -22.07 -6.30 8.63
CA GLN A 154 -20.75 -6.90 8.73
C GLN A 154 -19.89 -6.61 7.50
N GLU A 155 -20.45 -6.73 6.30
CA GLU A 155 -19.75 -6.42 5.05
C GLU A 155 -19.36 -4.93 4.97
N ARG A 156 -20.22 -4.02 5.44
CA ARG A 156 -19.88 -2.59 5.54
C ARG A 156 -18.77 -2.34 6.56
N ASP A 157 -18.90 -2.92 7.75
CA ASP A 157 -17.93 -2.75 8.83
C ASP A 157 -16.56 -3.30 8.44
N GLU A 158 -16.52 -4.44 7.73
CA GLU A 158 -15.29 -5.03 7.20
C GLU A 158 -14.67 -4.17 6.09
N ARG A 159 -15.47 -3.63 5.15
CA ARG A 159 -14.97 -2.66 4.16
C ARG A 159 -14.38 -1.41 4.82
N ILE A 160 -15.04 -0.88 5.85
CA ILE A 160 -14.53 0.27 6.60
C ILE A 160 -13.21 -0.10 7.29
N ARG A 161 -13.12 -1.28 7.90
CA ARG A 161 -11.91 -1.78 8.55
C ARG A 161 -10.76 -1.92 7.56
N GLN A 162 -11.00 -2.53 6.41
CA GLN A 162 -10.02 -2.68 5.34
C GLN A 162 -9.58 -1.33 4.79
N ASN A 163 -10.51 -0.41 4.54
CA ASN A 163 -10.17 0.94 4.11
C ASN A 163 -9.33 1.67 5.16
N LYS A 164 -9.65 1.56 6.45
CA LYS A 164 -8.86 2.17 7.53
C LYS A 164 -7.44 1.60 7.60
N GLU A 165 -7.30 0.29 7.45
CA GLU A 165 -6.01 -0.38 7.41
C GLU A 165 -5.19 0.05 6.18
N ASN A 166 -5.83 0.12 5.01
CA ASN A 166 -5.20 0.59 3.78
C ASN A 166 -4.77 2.06 3.91
N SER A 167 -5.63 2.93 4.45
CA SER A 167 -5.27 4.32 4.75
C SER A 167 -4.08 4.41 5.69
N ARG A 168 -4.05 3.62 6.78
CA ARG A 168 -2.89 3.59 7.69
C ARG A 168 -1.60 3.22 6.96
N LYS A 169 -1.63 2.19 6.11
CA LYS A 169 -0.47 1.77 5.31
C LYS A 169 -0.04 2.86 4.32
N ILE A 170 -0.98 3.57 3.71
CA ILE A 170 -0.69 4.70 2.83
C ILE A 170 0.01 5.80 3.63
N ASP A 171 -0.52 6.17 4.79
CA ASP A 171 0.06 7.21 5.64
C ASP A 171 1.47 6.83 6.14
N GLU A 172 1.66 5.58 6.59
CA GLU A 172 2.97 5.04 6.96
C GLU A 172 3.97 5.11 5.79
N ASN A 173 3.54 4.73 4.58
CA ASN A 173 4.40 4.81 3.40
C ASN A 173 4.71 6.26 3.00
N LEU A 174 3.73 7.15 3.08
CA LEU A 174 3.94 8.59 2.83
C LEU A 174 4.90 9.20 3.84
N GLN A 175 4.80 8.82 5.12
CA GLN A 175 5.74 9.27 6.13
C GLN A 175 7.14 8.76 5.84
N LYS A 176 7.28 7.48 5.50
CA LYS A 176 8.57 6.90 5.11
C LYS A 176 9.19 7.64 3.91
N ILE A 177 8.40 7.94 2.89
CA ILE A 177 8.87 8.71 1.72
C ILE A 177 9.34 10.10 2.15
N LYS A 178 8.61 10.78 3.04
CA LYS A 178 9.04 12.09 3.56
C LYS A 178 10.34 12.00 4.34
N ASP A 179 10.46 11.00 5.20
CA ASP A 179 11.66 10.78 6.01
C ASP A 179 12.87 10.46 5.11
N ASP A 180 12.69 9.64 4.07
CA ASP A 180 13.71 9.32 3.08
C ASP A 180 14.15 10.58 2.30
N ILE A 181 13.20 11.46 1.92
CA ILE A 181 13.51 12.74 1.26
C ILE A 181 14.30 13.66 2.18
N GLU A 182 13.87 13.80 3.43
CA GLU A 182 14.53 14.68 4.40
C GLU A 182 15.93 14.15 4.73
N LYS A 183 16.09 12.84 4.86
CA LYS A 183 17.41 12.21 5.04
C LYS A 183 18.32 12.47 3.85
N ALA A 184 17.84 12.29 2.62
CA ALA A 184 18.62 12.57 1.41
C ALA A 184 19.05 14.05 1.33
N LYS A 185 18.15 14.96 1.72
CA LYS A 185 18.45 16.40 1.79
C LYS A 185 19.52 16.72 2.84
N GLN A 186 19.43 16.11 4.03
CA GLN A 186 20.44 16.27 5.09
C GLN A 186 21.81 15.72 4.65
N GLU A 187 21.83 14.58 3.95
CA GLU A 187 23.06 14.01 3.38
C GLU A 187 23.67 14.92 2.31
N GLU A 188 22.86 15.52 1.43
CA GLU A 188 23.32 16.49 0.43
C GLU A 188 23.87 17.77 1.08
N GLU A 189 23.18 18.30 2.09
CA GLU A 189 23.65 19.46 2.84
C GLU A 189 24.98 19.18 3.56
N ALA A 190 25.12 17.99 4.17
CA ALA A 190 26.38 17.58 4.79
C ALA A 190 27.54 17.49 3.78
N LYS A 191 27.29 16.94 2.58
CA LYS A 191 28.28 16.93 1.49
C LYS A 191 28.66 18.35 1.06
N PHE A 192 27.67 19.21 0.89
CA PHE A 192 27.90 20.61 0.52
C PHE A 192 28.74 21.36 1.56
N GLN A 193 28.48 21.15 2.86
CA GLN A 193 29.31 21.72 3.93
C GLN A 193 30.76 21.19 3.88
N ALA A 194 30.94 19.89 3.64
CA ALA A 194 32.27 19.30 3.47
C ALA A 194 33.03 19.92 2.28
N ASP A 195 32.34 20.15 1.15
CA ASP A 195 32.91 20.79 -0.03
C ASP A 195 33.28 22.26 0.21
N ILE A 196 32.48 23.01 0.98
CA ILE A 196 32.80 24.38 1.40
C ILE A 196 34.11 24.39 2.19
N VAL A 197 34.25 23.52 3.19
CA VAL A 197 35.46 23.40 4.01
C VAL A 197 36.66 23.07 3.14
N LEU A 198 36.54 22.08 2.24
CA LEU A 198 37.61 21.70 1.34
C LEU A 198 38.02 22.86 0.41
N LYS A 199 37.05 23.60 -0.14
CA LYS A 199 37.31 24.78 -0.97
C LYS A 199 38.03 25.88 -0.19
N GLU A 200 37.73 26.05 1.10
CA GLU A 200 38.44 26.99 1.96
C GLU A 200 39.91 26.59 2.15
N VAL A 201 40.18 25.31 2.42
CA VAL A 201 41.55 24.78 2.55
C VAL A 201 42.32 24.97 1.23
N LEU A 202 41.69 24.68 0.09
CA LEU A 202 42.29 24.91 -1.23
C LEU A 202 42.64 26.39 -1.47
N ARG A 203 41.78 27.32 -1.03
CA ARG A 203 42.05 28.76 -1.09
C ARG A 203 43.26 29.11 -0.21
N LYS A 204 43.29 28.65 1.04
CA LYS A 204 44.42 28.87 1.98
C LYS A 204 45.74 28.33 1.41
N LYS A 205 45.72 27.15 0.80
CA LYS A 205 46.84 26.54 0.09
C LYS A 205 47.32 27.41 -1.08
N HIS A 206 46.39 27.91 -1.90
CA HIS A 206 46.71 28.82 -3.01
C HIS A 206 47.34 30.13 -2.51
N ASP A 207 46.78 30.73 -1.46
CA ASP A 207 47.29 31.96 -0.87
C ASP A 207 48.71 31.78 -0.30
N ALA A 208 48.99 30.65 0.36
CA ALA A 208 50.33 30.32 0.82
C ALA A 208 51.33 30.20 -0.34
N LYS A 209 50.97 29.50 -1.42
CA LYS A 209 51.80 29.39 -2.64
C LYS A 209 52.07 30.76 -3.26
N LYS A 210 51.04 31.62 -3.31
CA LYS A 210 51.15 33.00 -3.83
C LYS A 210 52.08 33.85 -2.97
N SER A 211 52.02 33.73 -1.64
CA SER A 211 52.93 34.43 -0.73
C SER A 211 54.39 33.98 -0.91
N ILE A 212 54.64 32.67 -1.06
CA ILE A 212 55.97 32.14 -1.37
C ILE A 212 56.50 32.72 -2.70
N ALA A 213 55.69 32.69 -3.76
CA ALA A 213 56.07 33.23 -5.07
C ALA A 213 56.39 34.74 -5.02
N LYS A 214 55.65 35.52 -4.22
CA LYS A 214 55.95 36.95 -3.99
C LYS A 214 57.29 37.14 -3.29
N LEU A 215 57.59 36.36 -2.25
CA LEU A 215 58.87 36.42 -1.55
C LEU A 215 60.03 36.08 -2.49
N GLU A 216 59.88 35.05 -3.34
CA GLU A 216 60.88 34.71 -4.36
C GLU A 216 61.08 35.83 -5.39
N ALA A 217 59.99 36.47 -5.83
CA ALA A 217 60.06 37.63 -6.72
C ALA A 217 60.79 38.81 -6.06
N LEU A 218 60.59 39.04 -4.75
CA LEU A 218 61.29 40.08 -4.00
C LEU A 218 62.81 39.82 -3.92
N VAL A 219 63.22 38.56 -3.71
CA VAL A 219 64.65 38.19 -3.74
C VAL A 219 65.24 38.46 -5.12
N LYS A 220 64.55 38.05 -6.20
CA LYS A 220 64.99 38.31 -7.58
C LYS A 220 65.09 39.80 -7.88
N LEU A 221 64.11 40.59 -7.46
CA LEU A 221 64.09 42.05 -7.64
C LEU A 221 65.26 42.71 -6.90
N ARG A 222 65.53 42.30 -5.66
CA ARG A 222 66.67 42.82 -4.90
C ARG A 222 68.00 42.49 -5.59
N LYS A 223 68.22 41.23 -5.98
CA LYS A 223 69.42 40.82 -6.72
C LYS A 223 69.60 41.63 -8.02
N ALA A 224 68.53 41.87 -8.77
CA ALA A 224 68.58 42.69 -9.98
C ALA A 224 68.97 44.16 -9.70
N ARG A 225 68.46 44.73 -8.60
CA ARG A 225 68.82 46.09 -8.14
C ARG A 225 70.26 46.17 -7.68
N GLU A 226 70.73 45.20 -6.91
CA GLU A 226 72.12 45.10 -6.45
C GLU A 226 73.09 44.95 -7.62
N ASN A 227 72.77 44.11 -8.61
CA ASN A 227 73.56 43.97 -9.84
C ASN A 227 73.61 45.27 -10.65
N THR A 228 72.49 46.01 -10.71
CA THR A 228 72.44 47.32 -11.38
C THR A 228 73.31 48.36 -10.68
N ALA A 229 73.28 48.39 -9.34
CA ALA A 229 74.11 49.29 -8.54
C ALA A 229 75.60 48.97 -8.68
N LYS A 230 75.97 47.68 -8.61
CA LYS A 230 77.34 47.20 -8.87
C LYS A 230 77.82 47.57 -10.28
N GLY A 231 76.96 47.41 -11.30
CA GLY A 231 77.26 47.81 -12.68
C GLY A 231 77.44 49.31 -12.88
N LYS A 232 76.90 50.15 -11.98
CA LYS A 232 77.10 51.61 -11.93
C LYS A 232 78.26 52.05 -11.04
N GLY A 233 79.01 51.11 -10.45
CA GLY A 233 80.11 51.41 -9.51
C GLY A 233 79.66 51.91 -8.14
N GLN A 234 78.37 51.76 -7.78
CA GLN A 234 77.88 52.13 -6.45
C GLN A 234 78.19 51.01 -5.43
N PRO A 235 78.63 51.36 -4.21
CA PRO A 235 78.89 50.36 -3.17
C PRO A 235 77.56 49.74 -2.69
N VAL A 236 77.50 48.41 -2.68
CA VAL A 236 76.38 47.63 -2.12
C VAL A 236 76.86 46.96 -0.85
N SER A 237 76.17 47.21 0.28
CA SER A 237 76.50 46.58 1.57
C SER A 237 76.10 45.11 1.57
N GLU A 238 77.08 44.21 1.70
CA GLU A 238 76.84 42.76 1.75
C GLU A 238 76.15 42.33 3.05
N ILE A 239 76.41 43.03 4.16
CA ILE A 239 75.78 42.77 5.46
C ILE A 239 74.26 43.00 5.37
N GLU A 240 73.85 44.10 4.74
CA GLU A 240 72.43 44.41 4.55
C GLU A 240 71.74 43.45 3.57
N SER A 241 72.48 42.97 2.56
CA SER A 241 71.99 41.97 1.60
C SER A 241 71.73 40.63 2.28
N ASN A 242 72.69 40.16 3.07
CA ASN A 242 72.57 38.92 3.84
C ASN A 242 71.44 39.02 4.88
N ALA A 243 71.37 40.11 5.65
CA ALA A 243 70.30 40.29 6.64
C ALA A 243 68.89 40.31 6.02
N PHE A 244 68.74 40.88 4.81
CA PHE A 244 67.49 40.81 4.07
C PHE A 244 67.20 39.40 3.57
N HIS A 245 68.20 38.71 3.03
CA HIS A 245 68.05 37.34 2.55
C HIS A 245 67.59 36.43 3.69
N ASP A 246 68.26 36.48 4.83
CA ASP A 246 67.94 35.71 6.03
C ASP A 246 66.51 35.99 6.52
N ASN A 247 66.08 37.25 6.51
CA ASN A 247 64.71 37.61 6.92
C ASN A 247 63.66 37.10 5.94
N ILE A 248 63.91 37.20 4.63
CA ILE A 248 63.00 36.67 3.60
C ILE A 248 62.99 35.14 3.62
N GLU A 249 64.12 34.50 3.86
CA GLU A 249 64.23 33.05 3.99
C GLU A 249 63.45 32.55 5.20
N ARG A 250 63.56 33.23 6.35
CA ARG A 250 62.73 32.92 7.53
C ARG A 250 61.24 33.04 7.23
N LEU A 251 60.80 34.11 6.56
CA LEU A 251 59.41 34.28 6.14
C LEU A 251 58.97 33.20 5.14
N LYS A 252 59.84 32.83 4.20
CA LYS A 252 59.59 31.76 3.24
C LYS A 252 59.40 30.42 3.95
N SER A 253 60.26 30.08 4.90
CA SER A 253 60.16 28.86 5.71
C SER A 253 58.86 28.80 6.51
N LEU A 254 58.39 29.92 7.07
CA LEU A 254 57.09 29.99 7.75
C LEU A 254 55.93 29.69 6.79
N TRP A 255 55.94 30.28 5.59
CA TRP A 255 54.90 29.99 4.58
C TRP A 255 54.99 28.58 4.01
N MET A 256 56.18 28.01 3.90
CA MET A 256 56.38 26.61 3.50
C MET A 256 55.83 25.65 4.56
N HIS A 257 56.05 25.94 5.85
CA HIS A 257 55.44 25.18 6.94
C HIS A 257 53.90 25.26 6.88
N LYS A 258 53.34 26.46 6.74
CA LYS A 258 51.88 26.64 6.59
C LYS A 258 51.32 25.94 5.35
N LEU A 259 52.04 25.94 4.24
CA LEU A 259 51.65 25.21 3.05
C LEU A 259 51.59 23.69 3.31
N SER A 260 52.57 23.15 4.03
CA SER A 260 52.60 21.73 4.42
C SER A 260 51.45 21.36 5.35
N GLU A 261 51.10 22.22 6.30
CA GLU A 261 49.91 22.05 7.15
C GLU A 261 48.62 21.95 6.31
N TYR A 262 48.41 22.88 5.36
CA TYR A 262 47.22 22.85 4.49
C TYR A 262 47.19 21.65 3.54
N GLU A 263 48.35 21.19 3.07
CA GLU A 263 48.46 19.97 2.24
C GLU A 263 48.08 18.72 3.03
N LYS A 264 48.49 18.64 4.30
CA LYS A 264 48.09 17.56 5.19
C LYS A 264 46.58 17.59 5.44
N GLU A 265 46.04 18.75 5.80
CA GLU A 265 44.60 18.95 6.04
C GLU A 265 43.75 18.56 4.82
N GLU A 266 44.13 19.02 3.62
CA GLU A 266 43.45 18.64 2.35
C GLU A 266 43.46 17.12 2.15
N SER A 267 44.60 16.46 2.37
CA SER A 267 44.73 15.02 2.18
C SER A 267 43.88 14.22 3.18
N GLU A 268 43.75 14.70 4.41
CA GLU A 268 42.94 14.10 5.46
C GLU A 268 41.45 14.25 5.17
N LEU A 269 41.01 15.45 4.78
CA LEU A 269 39.62 15.72 4.38
C LEU A 269 39.20 14.86 3.19
N ARG A 270 40.07 14.72 2.17
CA ARG A 270 39.79 13.86 1.01
C ARG A 270 39.69 12.39 1.37
N ARG A 271 40.61 11.86 2.20
CA ARG A 271 40.52 10.46 2.68
C ARG A 271 39.25 10.22 3.45
N THR A 272 38.83 11.18 4.27
CA THR A 272 37.60 11.06 5.06
C THR A 272 36.37 11.02 4.15
N LEU A 273 36.31 11.88 3.14
CA LEU A 273 35.23 11.90 2.15
C LEU A 273 35.19 10.63 1.28
N GLU A 274 36.36 10.13 0.86
CA GLU A 274 36.49 8.91 0.07
C GLU A 274 36.04 7.68 0.88
N LYS A 275 36.45 7.58 2.14
CA LYS A 275 36.02 6.51 3.03
C LYS A 275 34.50 6.52 3.25
N GLN A 276 33.91 7.69 3.49
CA GLN A 276 32.45 7.83 3.62
C GLN A 276 31.70 7.41 2.35
N ASN A 277 32.22 7.73 1.16
CA ASN A 277 31.61 7.28 -0.09
C ASN A 277 31.70 5.76 -0.27
N VAL A 278 32.85 5.15 0.02
CA VAL A 278 33.04 3.69 -0.07
C VAL A 278 32.16 2.95 0.93
N ASP A 279 32.08 3.41 2.18
CA ASP A 279 31.23 2.80 3.20
C ASP A 279 29.74 2.86 2.77
N ASN A 280 29.28 3.99 2.21
CA ASN A 280 27.93 4.11 1.66
C ASN A 280 27.69 3.20 0.44
N GLU A 281 28.64 3.13 -0.50
CA GLU A 281 28.51 2.28 -1.69
C GLU A 281 28.51 0.80 -1.33
N THR A 282 29.38 0.37 -0.42
CA THR A 282 29.45 -1.03 0.03
C THR A 282 28.20 -1.44 0.79
N GLU A 283 27.63 -0.56 1.63
CA GLU A 283 26.36 -0.82 2.32
C GLU A 283 25.19 -0.92 1.32
N VAL A 284 25.12 -0.01 0.35
CA VAL A 284 24.12 -0.06 -0.73
C VAL A 284 24.28 -1.32 -1.57
N GLN A 285 25.50 -1.68 -1.96
CA GLN A 285 25.80 -2.90 -2.71
C GLN A 285 25.44 -4.16 -1.92
N ALA A 286 25.80 -4.25 -0.64
CA ALA A 286 25.43 -5.37 0.24
C ALA A 286 23.91 -5.49 0.37
N SER A 287 23.21 -4.36 0.58
CA SER A 287 21.74 -4.34 0.63
C SER A 287 21.11 -4.80 -0.69
N ASN A 288 21.69 -4.39 -1.82
CA ASN A 288 21.24 -4.76 -3.14
C ASN A 288 21.49 -6.25 -3.40
N ILE A 289 22.66 -6.79 -3.06
CA ILE A 289 22.96 -8.23 -3.18
C ILE A 289 21.92 -9.06 -2.40
N VAL A 290 21.54 -8.63 -1.19
CA VAL A 290 20.50 -9.31 -0.41
C VAL A 290 19.14 -9.24 -1.12
N LYS A 291 18.77 -8.09 -1.70
CA LYS A 291 17.53 -7.94 -2.49
C LYS A 291 17.54 -8.81 -3.75
N TRP A 292 18.62 -8.78 -4.53
CA TRP A 292 18.81 -9.60 -5.74
C TRP A 292 18.76 -11.08 -5.40
N ARG A 293 19.42 -11.49 -4.33
CA ARG A 293 19.39 -12.87 -3.84
C ARG A 293 17.96 -13.31 -3.50
N LYS A 294 17.19 -12.46 -2.83
CA LYS A 294 15.79 -12.74 -2.52
C LYS A 294 14.93 -12.81 -3.79
N ALA A 295 15.15 -11.92 -4.75
CA ALA A 295 14.40 -11.88 -6.00
C ALA A 295 14.70 -13.08 -6.92
N LEU A 296 15.97 -13.47 -7.03
CA LEU A 296 16.42 -14.57 -7.90
C LEU A 296 16.18 -15.95 -7.27
N PHE A 297 16.31 -16.09 -5.95
CA PHE A 297 16.32 -17.38 -5.27
C PHE A 297 15.21 -17.55 -4.21
N GLY A 298 14.22 -16.66 -4.17
CA GLY A 298 12.98 -16.89 -3.42
C GLY A 298 13.08 -16.83 -1.89
N GLY A 299 14.08 -16.15 -1.32
CA GLY A 299 14.17 -15.87 0.12
C GLY A 299 14.62 -17.04 1.01
N GLN A 300 14.90 -18.22 0.45
CA GLN A 300 15.59 -19.28 1.18
C GLN A 300 17.10 -18.97 1.27
N SER A 301 17.64 -19.15 2.48
CA SER A 301 19.06 -19.06 2.77
C SER A 301 19.84 -20.09 1.95
N ASN A 302 20.80 -19.60 1.17
CA ASN A 302 21.74 -20.31 0.30
C ASN A 302 21.11 -21.02 -0.93
N PRO A 303 21.48 -20.62 -2.18
CA PRO A 303 21.23 -21.44 -3.36
C PRO A 303 22.11 -22.70 -3.39
N GLN A 304 23.10 -22.80 -2.49
CA GLN A 304 23.69 -24.09 -2.13
C GLN A 304 22.61 -24.85 -1.35
N PHE A 305 22.00 -25.83 -2.02
CA PHE A 305 21.09 -26.79 -1.40
C PHE A 305 21.80 -27.35 -0.16
N ASP A 306 21.31 -27.00 1.04
CA ASP A 306 21.84 -27.60 2.26
C ASP A 306 21.27 -29.01 2.36
N PHE A 307 22.12 -29.99 2.08
CA PHE A 307 21.74 -31.39 2.13
C PHE A 307 21.64 -31.91 3.57
N ASN A 308 21.96 -31.10 4.60
CA ASN A 308 21.92 -31.48 6.02
C ASN A 308 22.70 -32.79 6.31
N GLY A 309 23.73 -33.10 5.53
CA GLY A 309 24.49 -34.36 5.65
C GLY A 309 23.78 -35.60 5.09
N ASP A 310 22.63 -35.47 4.42
CA ASP A 310 21.94 -36.55 3.73
C ASP A 310 22.63 -36.85 2.38
N LEU A 311 23.52 -37.83 2.42
CA LEU A 311 24.32 -38.25 1.28
C LEU A 311 23.46 -38.85 0.16
N GLU A 312 22.38 -39.57 0.49
CA GLU A 312 21.52 -40.19 -0.53
C GLU A 312 20.81 -39.12 -1.35
N ARG A 313 20.32 -38.08 -0.68
CA ARG A 313 19.69 -36.93 -1.34
C ARG A 313 20.67 -36.14 -2.19
N PHE A 314 21.92 -35.97 -1.72
CA PHE A 314 22.99 -35.36 -2.53
C PHE A 314 23.27 -36.18 -3.79
N ILE A 315 23.45 -37.50 -3.66
CA ILE A 315 23.71 -38.39 -4.80
C ILE A 315 22.54 -38.36 -5.78
N SER A 316 21.30 -38.36 -5.30
CA SER A 316 20.09 -38.35 -6.13
C SER A 316 20.00 -37.08 -6.95
N VAL A 317 20.14 -35.91 -6.31
CA VAL A 317 20.16 -34.62 -7.00
C VAL A 317 21.34 -34.57 -7.97
N ARG A 318 22.52 -35.05 -7.58
CA ARG A 318 23.69 -35.05 -8.47
C ARG A 318 23.48 -35.94 -9.70
N ALA A 319 22.90 -37.12 -9.55
CA ALA A 319 22.56 -38.02 -10.64
C ALA A 319 21.53 -37.38 -11.60
N GLU A 320 20.53 -36.67 -11.07
CA GLU A 320 19.56 -35.90 -11.87
C GLU A 320 20.20 -34.75 -12.65
N TRP A 321 21.33 -34.21 -12.20
CA TRP A 321 22.09 -33.21 -12.97
C TRP A 321 23.04 -33.85 -13.97
N ASP A 322 23.68 -34.95 -13.60
CA ASP A 322 24.68 -35.65 -14.44
C ASP A 322 24.04 -36.22 -15.72
N GLN A 323 22.74 -36.54 -15.71
CA GLN A 323 22.02 -36.97 -16.92
C GLN A 323 22.03 -35.94 -18.07
N TYR A 324 22.34 -34.67 -17.79
CA TYR A 324 22.37 -33.58 -18.79
C TYR A 324 23.79 -33.14 -19.18
N ILE A 325 24.82 -33.76 -18.61
CA ILE A 325 26.23 -33.36 -18.77
C ILE A 325 26.96 -34.27 -19.77
N ASP A 326 26.52 -35.52 -19.93
CA ASP A 326 27.18 -36.52 -20.79
C ASP A 326 26.39 -36.79 -22.09
N ASP A 327 27.08 -37.24 -23.14
CA ASP A 327 26.49 -37.60 -24.46
C ASP A 327 26.20 -39.11 -24.57
N GLY A 328 26.13 -39.80 -23.43
CA GLY A 328 25.90 -41.25 -23.35
C GLY A 328 24.47 -41.69 -23.74
N PRO A 329 24.25 -42.98 -24.01
CA PRO A 329 22.95 -43.51 -24.44
C PRO A 329 21.82 -43.39 -23.40
N GLU A 330 22.17 -43.14 -22.13
CA GLU A 330 21.24 -42.90 -21.02
C GLU A 330 21.07 -41.39 -20.71
N SER A 331 21.70 -40.50 -21.49
CA SER A 331 21.63 -39.06 -21.23
C SER A 331 20.36 -38.43 -21.79
N SER A 332 19.85 -37.44 -21.08
CA SER A 332 18.69 -36.67 -21.49
C SER A 332 19.14 -35.37 -22.16
N PRO A 333 18.48 -34.94 -23.26
CA PRO A 333 18.77 -33.66 -23.85
C PRO A 333 18.43 -32.54 -22.86
N ILE A 334 19.28 -31.51 -22.83
CA ILE A 334 19.08 -30.35 -21.97
C ILE A 334 17.70 -29.73 -22.26
N PRO A 335 16.93 -29.38 -21.22
CA PRO A 335 15.60 -28.80 -21.40
C PRO A 335 15.61 -27.55 -22.29
N VAL A 336 14.59 -27.45 -23.14
CA VAL A 336 14.42 -26.34 -24.09
C VAL A 336 14.37 -25.00 -23.34
N GLY A 337 15.32 -24.10 -23.65
CA GLY A 337 15.44 -22.76 -23.05
C GLY A 337 16.69 -22.52 -22.21
N TRP A 338 17.51 -23.56 -21.96
CA TRP A 338 18.78 -23.43 -21.27
C TRP A 338 19.90 -23.08 -22.27
N VAL A 339 20.75 -22.12 -21.91
CA VAL A 339 21.80 -21.58 -22.78
C VAL A 339 23.15 -22.08 -22.30
N TYR A 340 23.94 -22.68 -23.20
CA TYR A 340 25.34 -23.02 -22.92
C TYR A 340 26.17 -21.74 -22.83
N PRO A 341 27.08 -21.62 -21.85
CA PRO A 341 28.18 -20.66 -21.98
C PRO A 341 28.98 -21.03 -23.24
N ASP A 342 29.21 -20.07 -24.12
CA ASP A 342 30.04 -20.28 -25.31
C ASP A 342 31.37 -20.91 -24.88
N LYS A 343 31.79 -21.97 -25.60
CA LYS A 343 33.11 -22.58 -25.36
C LYS A 343 34.15 -21.48 -25.51
N LYS A 344 34.86 -21.17 -24.43
CA LYS A 344 36.00 -20.24 -24.48
C LYS A 344 36.96 -20.77 -25.55
N SER A 345 37.20 -19.92 -26.54
CA SER A 345 38.17 -20.12 -27.62
C SER A 345 39.59 -20.20 -27.08
#